data_AF-A0A6J6E456-F1
#
_entry.id   AF-A0A6J6E456-F1
#
_cell.length_a   1.000
_cell.length_b   1.000
_cell.length_c   1.000
_cell.angle_alpha   90.00
_cell.angle_beta   90.00
_cell.angle_gamma   90.00
#
_symmetry.space_group_name_H-M   'P 1'
#
loop_
_entity.id
_entity.type
_entity.pdbx_description
1 polymer ?
#
loop_
_entity_poly.entity_id
_entity_poly.type
_entity_poly.pdbx_seq_one_letter_code
_entity_poly.pdbx_strand_id
1 'polypeptide(L)'
;MAVVRAMPNTPALVGQGAAAIAAGAGAGEDDLAWAEGILAAVGTVVRVPEHHLDAVTGLAGSGPAYLFLVAESLIEAGVLAGLSRPVAEALVTQLFVGSAALLAEHGDAPALRAMVTSPGGTTAAGLRQLEHHGVRAAFLEAVMAATQRSRELG
;
A
#
# COMPACT_ATOMS: atom_id res chain seq x y z
N MET A 1 10.57 -31.25 5.19
CA MET A 1 11.46 -30.07 5.10
C MET A 1 10.68 -28.89 5.66
N ALA A 2 11.28 -28.08 6.52
CA ALA A 2 10.68 -26.83 6.98
C ALA A 2 10.67 -25.83 5.81
N VAL A 3 9.51 -25.23 5.54
CA VAL A 3 9.32 -24.24 4.47
C VAL A 3 8.50 -23.10 5.04
N VAL A 4 8.99 -21.88 4.90
CA VAL A 4 8.24 -20.65 5.19
C VAL A 4 8.07 -19.89 3.88
N ARG A 5 6.83 -19.60 3.50
CA ARG A 5 6.53 -18.78 2.32
C ARG A 5 6.43 -17.32 2.76
N ALA A 6 7.06 -16.44 2.01
CA ALA A 6 7.08 -15.00 2.27
C ALA A 6 6.56 -14.24 1.05
N MET A 7 5.76 -13.19 1.30
CA MET A 7 5.24 -12.27 0.29
C MET A 7 5.68 -10.84 0.64
N PRO A 8 6.93 -10.44 0.31
CA PRO A 8 7.41 -9.07 0.48
C PRO A 8 6.92 -8.16 -0.66
N ASN A 9 7.20 -6.86 -0.56
CA ASN A 9 6.96 -5.90 -1.63
C ASN A 9 8.17 -4.99 -1.90
N THR A 10 8.12 -4.25 -3.00
CA THR A 10 9.25 -3.47 -3.52
C THR A 10 9.76 -2.35 -2.60
N PRO A 11 8.96 -1.70 -1.72
CA PRO A 11 9.47 -0.77 -0.71
C PRO A 11 10.55 -1.33 0.24
N ALA A 12 10.74 -2.65 0.29
CA ALA A 12 11.87 -3.27 0.99
C ALA A 12 13.23 -2.73 0.52
N LEU A 13 13.35 -2.27 -0.73
CA LEU A 13 14.57 -1.65 -1.29
C LEU A 13 15.00 -0.37 -0.56
N VAL A 14 14.09 0.29 0.15
CA VAL A 14 14.35 1.49 0.95
C VAL A 14 14.08 1.26 2.44
N GLY A 15 14.02 0.00 2.87
CA GLY A 15 13.77 -0.38 4.26
C GLY A 15 12.37 -0.09 4.77
N GLN A 16 11.40 0.13 3.86
CA GLN A 16 10.00 0.43 4.19
C GLN A 16 9.06 -0.64 3.61
N GLY A 17 9.54 -1.88 3.53
CA GLY A 17 8.78 -3.03 3.03
C GLY A 17 7.62 -3.42 3.94
N ALA A 18 6.69 -4.17 3.37
CA ALA A 18 5.74 -4.99 4.10
C ALA A 18 5.84 -6.42 3.58
N ALA A 19 5.95 -7.38 4.48
CA ALA A 19 5.98 -8.80 4.16
C ALA A 19 4.96 -9.57 5.00
N ALA A 20 4.26 -10.53 4.39
CA ALA A 20 3.59 -11.56 5.15
C ALA A 20 4.36 -12.88 5.06
N ILE A 21 4.38 -13.64 6.15
CA ILE A 21 4.95 -14.99 6.19
C ILE A 21 3.90 -16.03 6.62
N ALA A 22 4.01 -17.23 6.06
CA ALA A 22 3.19 -18.38 6.43
C ALA A 22 4.05 -19.65 6.54
N ALA A 23 3.75 -20.48 7.54
CA ALA A 23 4.41 -21.76 7.73
C ALA A 23 3.81 -22.83 6.81
N GLY A 24 4.68 -23.56 6.10
CA GLY A 24 4.32 -24.82 5.47
C GLY A 24 4.21 -25.94 6.50
N ALA A 25 3.72 -27.11 6.07
CA ALA A 25 3.40 -28.24 6.96
C ALA A 25 4.56 -28.76 7.84
N GLY A 26 5.81 -28.46 7.48
CA GLY A 26 7.00 -28.87 8.23
C GLY A 26 7.72 -27.74 8.97
N ALA A 27 7.18 -26.51 8.97
CA ALA A 27 7.77 -25.36 9.64
C ALA A 27 7.04 -25.07 10.96
N GLY A 28 7.82 -24.77 12.01
CA GLY A 28 7.32 -24.42 13.33
C GLY A 28 7.54 -22.95 13.69
N GLU A 29 7.32 -22.63 14.95
CA GLU A 29 7.49 -21.27 15.49
C GLU A 29 8.93 -20.75 15.34
N ASP A 30 9.93 -21.61 15.54
CA ASP A 30 11.34 -21.21 15.43
C ASP A 30 11.70 -20.82 13.98
N ASP A 31 11.15 -21.54 12.99
CA ASP A 31 11.36 -21.22 11.57
C ASP A 31 10.69 -19.90 11.19
N LEU A 32 9.46 -19.66 11.68
CA LEU A 32 8.75 -18.40 11.49
C LEU A 32 9.48 -17.23 12.14
N ALA A 33 9.95 -17.40 13.38
CA ALA A 33 10.70 -16.37 14.10
C ALA A 33 12.02 -16.03 13.39
N TRP A 34 12.71 -17.03 12.85
CA TRP A 34 13.92 -16.81 12.07
C TRP A 34 13.64 -16.04 10.77
N ALA A 35 12.62 -16.45 10.00
CA ALA A 35 12.23 -15.76 8.77
C ALA A 35 11.76 -14.32 9.02
N GLU A 36 11.00 -14.12 10.10
CA GLU A 36 10.56 -12.80 10.55
C GLU A 36 11.75 -11.90 10.90
N GLY A 37 12.74 -12.41 11.64
CA GLY A 37 13.94 -11.64 11.99
C GLY A 37 14.72 -11.15 10.77
N ILE A 38 14.75 -11.93 9.68
CA ILE A 38 15.39 -11.52 8.43
C ILE A 38 14.58 -10.43 7.74
N LEU A 39 13.28 -10.63 7.56
CA LEU A 39 12.43 -9.70 6.80
C LEU A 39 12.17 -8.40 7.56
N ALA A 40 12.20 -8.43 8.90
CA ALA A 40 12.09 -7.25 9.74
C ALA A 40 13.24 -6.26 9.55
N ALA A 41 14.37 -6.70 8.99
CA ALA A 41 15.49 -5.79 8.66
C ALA A 41 15.15 -4.80 7.53
N VAL A 42 14.11 -5.08 6.73
CA VAL A 42 13.74 -4.26 5.57
C VAL A 42 12.29 -3.76 5.62
N GLY A 43 11.61 -3.92 6.76
CA GLY A 43 10.25 -3.40 6.94
C GLY A 43 9.41 -4.15 7.96
N THR A 44 8.09 -4.07 7.82
CA THR A 44 7.13 -4.72 8.71
C THR A 44 6.87 -6.15 8.25
N VAL A 45 6.80 -7.09 9.19
CA VAL A 45 6.44 -8.49 8.93
C VAL A 45 5.16 -8.83 9.68
N VAL A 46 4.26 -9.55 9.02
CA VAL A 46 3.07 -10.12 9.64
C VAL A 46 3.03 -11.62 9.40
N ARG A 47 2.58 -12.39 10.40
CA ARG A 47 2.34 -13.83 10.25
C ARG A 47 0.88 -14.05 9.86
N VAL A 48 0.65 -14.84 8.81
CA VAL A 48 -0.70 -15.15 8.32
C VAL A 48 -0.82 -16.64 8.00
N PRO A 49 -2.05 -17.19 8.01
CA PRO A 49 -2.31 -18.49 7.40
C PRO A 49 -1.94 -18.49 5.90
N GLU A 50 -1.47 -19.64 5.39
CA GLU A 50 -1.06 -19.81 3.99
C GLU A 50 -2.14 -19.34 2.99
N HIS A 51 -3.42 -19.63 3.27
CA HIS A 51 -4.55 -19.26 2.40
C HIS A 51 -4.83 -17.75 2.34
N HIS A 52 -4.17 -16.93 3.17
CA HIS A 52 -4.22 -15.47 3.07
C HIS A 52 -3.14 -14.88 2.15
N LEU A 53 -2.14 -15.66 1.73
CA LEU A 53 -1.04 -15.11 0.93
C LEU A 53 -1.51 -14.53 -0.42
N ASP A 54 -2.53 -15.07 -1.06
CA ASP A 54 -3.12 -14.46 -2.27
C ASP A 54 -3.74 -13.08 -2.00
N ALA A 55 -4.37 -12.92 -0.83
CA ALA A 55 -4.92 -11.64 -0.41
C ALA A 55 -3.78 -10.64 -0.14
N VAL A 56 -2.70 -11.09 0.50
CA VAL A 56 -1.49 -10.29 0.72
C VAL A 56 -0.88 -9.87 -0.62
N THR A 57 -0.78 -10.77 -1.59
CA THR A 57 -0.26 -10.46 -2.93
C THR A 57 -1.08 -9.36 -3.59
N GLY A 58 -2.41 -9.51 -3.64
CA GLY A 58 -3.29 -8.52 -4.28
C GLY A 58 -3.31 -7.16 -3.57
N LEU A 59 -3.10 -7.14 -2.25
CA LEU A 59 -3.08 -5.93 -1.44
C LEU A 59 -1.68 -5.29 -1.36
N ALA A 60 -0.73 -5.96 -0.71
CA ALA A 60 0.58 -5.40 -0.36
C ALA A 60 1.63 -5.66 -1.43
N GLY A 61 1.55 -6.78 -2.16
CA GLY A 61 2.46 -7.11 -3.26
C GLY A 61 2.22 -6.20 -4.47
N SER A 62 0.96 -6.07 -4.90
CA SER A 62 0.54 -5.21 -6.00
C SER A 62 0.33 -3.73 -5.59
N GLY A 63 0.12 -3.48 -4.29
CA GLY A 63 -0.15 -2.16 -3.71
C GLY A 63 0.74 -1.00 -4.19
N PRO A 64 2.09 -1.17 -4.25
CA PRO A 64 2.97 -0.12 -4.73
C PRO A 64 2.61 0.40 -6.14
N ALA A 65 2.18 -0.48 -7.04
CA ALA A 65 1.77 -0.07 -8.39
C ALA A 65 0.53 0.83 -8.36
N TYR A 66 -0.44 0.53 -7.49
CA TYR A 66 -1.64 1.36 -7.35
C TYR A 66 -1.28 2.76 -6.82
N LEU A 67 -0.34 2.84 -5.89
CA LEU A 67 0.14 4.11 -5.35
C LEU A 67 0.93 4.92 -6.39
N PHE A 68 1.75 4.27 -7.22
CA PHE A 68 2.45 4.96 -8.31
C PHE A 68 1.49 5.50 -9.38
N LEU A 69 0.40 4.78 -9.69
CA LEU A 69 -0.66 5.29 -10.56
C LEU A 69 -1.35 6.54 -9.98
N VAL A 70 -1.58 6.58 -8.66
CA VAL A 70 -2.11 7.78 -7.99
C VAL A 70 -1.11 8.94 -8.09
N ALA A 71 0.18 8.68 -7.88
CA ALA A 71 1.22 9.70 -7.99
C ALA A 71 1.27 10.29 -9.41
N GLU A 72 1.28 9.43 -10.43
CA GLU A 72 1.24 9.83 -11.85
C GLU A 72 0.01 10.71 -12.13
N SER A 73 -1.17 10.26 -11.72
CA SER A 73 -2.43 10.98 -11.91
C SER A 73 -2.42 12.37 -11.24
N LEU A 74 -1.84 12.49 -10.04
CA LEU A 74 -1.74 13.76 -9.32
C LEU A 74 -0.74 14.71 -9.97
N ILE A 75 0.37 14.19 -10.51
CA ILE A 75 1.35 14.99 -11.26
C ILE A 75 0.68 15.59 -12.51
N GLU A 76 -0.05 14.77 -13.27
CA GLU A 76 -0.80 15.21 -14.44
C GLU A 76 -1.87 16.25 -14.09
N ALA A 77 -2.62 16.03 -13.01
CA ALA A 77 -3.61 16.98 -12.51
C ALA A 77 -2.96 18.32 -12.10
N GLY A 78 -1.79 18.29 -11.46
CA GLY A 78 -1.03 19.49 -11.10
C GLY A 78 -0.58 20.28 -12.33
N VAL A 79 -0.14 19.60 -13.37
CA VAL A 79 0.22 20.22 -14.66
C VAL A 79 -1.01 20.84 -15.32
N LEU A 80 -2.13 20.13 -15.35
CA LEU A 80 -3.40 20.64 -15.89
C LEU A 80 -3.90 21.88 -15.11
N ALA A 81 -3.64 21.93 -13.81
CA ALA A 81 -3.95 23.08 -12.96
C ALA A 81 -2.97 24.27 -13.14
N GLY A 82 -1.95 24.14 -13.99
CA GLY A 82 -1.03 25.21 -14.37
C GLY A 82 0.37 25.15 -13.75
N LEU A 83 0.71 24.07 -13.03
CA LEU A 83 2.08 23.88 -12.54
C LEU A 83 3.01 23.40 -13.67
N SER A 84 4.30 23.72 -13.55
CA SER A 84 5.30 23.02 -14.38
C SER A 84 5.42 21.57 -13.91
N ARG A 85 5.72 20.66 -14.85
CA ARG A 85 5.94 19.24 -14.54
C ARG A 85 6.96 19.01 -13.41
N PRO A 86 8.15 19.65 -13.42
CA PRO A 86 9.12 19.47 -12.33
C PRO A 86 8.59 19.90 -10.95
N VAL A 87 7.77 20.97 -10.90
CA VAL A 87 7.15 21.42 -9.64
C VAL A 87 6.09 20.43 -9.18
N ALA A 88 5.24 19.92 -10.08
CA ALA A 88 4.24 18.92 -9.74
C ALA A 88 4.87 17.62 -9.23
N GLU A 89 5.92 17.13 -9.89
CA GLU A 89 6.68 15.93 -9.49
C GLU A 89 7.29 16.08 -8.09
N ALA A 90 7.93 17.22 -7.80
CA ALA A 90 8.52 17.49 -6.50
C ALA A 90 7.45 17.54 -5.38
N LEU A 91 6.34 18.24 -5.62
CA LEU A 91 5.26 18.38 -4.64
C LEU A 91 4.56 17.04 -4.37
N VAL A 92 4.26 16.26 -5.41
CA VAL A 92 3.59 14.95 -5.25
C VAL A 92 4.52 13.95 -4.57
N THR A 93 5.81 13.93 -4.91
CA THR A 93 6.78 13.05 -4.22
C THR A 93 6.82 13.35 -2.72
N GLN A 94 6.94 14.62 -2.33
CA GLN A 94 6.96 15.00 -0.92
C GLN A 94 5.61 14.77 -0.22
N LEU A 95 4.50 14.94 -0.93
CA LEU A 95 3.15 14.63 -0.44
C LEU A 95 3.05 13.14 -0.04
N PHE A 96 3.54 12.22 -0.87
CA PHE A 96 3.53 10.79 -0.57
C PHE A 96 4.38 10.47 0.65
N VAL A 97 5.62 11.00 0.71
CA VAL A 97 6.52 10.80 1.86
C VAL A 97 5.87 11.26 3.16
N GLY A 98 5.37 12.50 3.19
CA GLY A 98 4.76 13.07 4.40
C GLY A 98 3.45 12.38 4.80
N SER A 99 2.59 12.06 3.84
CA SER A 99 1.30 11.41 4.13
C SER A 99 1.49 9.97 4.64
N ALA A 100 2.44 9.23 4.05
CA ALA A 100 2.77 7.89 4.51
C ALA A 100 3.39 7.91 5.91
N ALA A 101 4.28 8.87 6.20
CA ALA A 101 4.85 9.04 7.53
C ALA A 101 3.79 9.34 8.60
N LEU A 102 2.86 10.26 8.32
CA LEU A 102 1.74 10.55 9.23
C LEU A 102 0.87 9.32 9.48
N LEU A 103 0.59 8.54 8.42
CA LEU A 103 -0.16 7.29 8.54
C LEU A 103 0.59 6.24 9.37
N ALA A 104 1.90 6.11 9.18
CA ALA A 104 2.73 5.19 9.95
C ALA A 104 2.80 5.54 11.44
N GLU A 105 2.79 6.84 11.77
CA GLU A 105 2.83 7.32 13.17
C GLU A 105 1.48 7.20 13.89
N HIS A 106 0.36 7.49 13.19
CA HIS A 106 -0.94 7.63 13.84
C HIS A 106 -1.90 6.44 13.60
N GLY A 107 -1.70 5.66 12.53
CA GLY A 107 -2.50 4.47 12.21
C GLY A 107 -3.96 4.69 11.77
N ASP A 108 -4.54 5.87 11.98
CA ASP A 108 -5.95 6.16 11.72
C ASP A 108 -6.15 7.02 10.46
N ALA A 109 -6.27 6.36 9.30
CA ALA A 109 -6.53 7.01 8.02
C ALA A 109 -7.82 7.86 8.00
N PRO A 110 -8.98 7.38 8.51
CA PRO A 110 -10.17 8.22 8.66
C PRO A 110 -9.95 9.50 9.47
N ALA A 111 -9.25 9.44 10.60
CA ALA A 111 -8.95 10.61 11.42
C ALA A 111 -7.99 11.57 10.71
N LEU A 112 -6.90 11.07 10.11
CA LEU A 112 -5.97 11.88 9.31
C LEU A 112 -6.70 12.62 8.18
N ARG A 113 -7.58 11.92 7.44
CA ARG A 113 -8.41 12.53 6.40
C ARG A 113 -9.32 13.63 6.96
N ALA A 114 -9.96 13.38 8.11
CA ALA A 114 -10.84 14.36 8.74
C ALA A 114 -10.08 15.62 9.18
N MET A 115 -8.88 15.47 9.75
CA MET A 115 -8.04 16.59 10.20
C MET A 115 -7.67 17.56 9.07
N VAL A 116 -7.49 17.06 7.84
CA VAL A 116 -7.14 17.90 6.68
C VAL A 116 -8.36 18.34 5.86
N THR A 117 -9.58 18.06 6.34
CA THR A 117 -10.83 18.37 5.64
C THR A 117 -11.65 19.41 6.41
N SER A 118 -11.51 20.67 6.04
CA SER A 118 -12.39 21.73 6.54
C SER A 118 -13.76 21.72 5.83
N PRO A 119 -14.89 21.95 6.54
CA PRO A 119 -16.20 22.09 5.92
C PRO A 119 -16.21 23.18 4.85
N GLY A 120 -16.65 22.84 3.64
CA GLY A 120 -16.67 23.77 2.49
C GLY A 120 -15.30 24.09 1.87
N GLY A 121 -14.20 23.54 2.40
CA GLY A 121 -12.85 23.79 1.90
C GLY A 121 -12.49 23.06 0.60
N THR A 122 -11.28 23.32 0.12
CA THR A 122 -10.72 22.73 -1.10
C THR A 122 -10.61 21.21 -1.01
N THR A 123 -10.14 20.67 0.12
CA THR A 123 -10.07 19.22 0.37
C THR A 123 -11.44 18.57 0.26
N ALA A 124 -12.47 19.18 0.87
CA ALA A 124 -13.84 18.67 0.81
C ALA A 124 -14.37 18.66 -0.63
N ALA A 125 -14.03 19.68 -1.44
CA ALA A 125 -14.40 19.71 -2.85
C ALA A 125 -13.72 18.61 -3.68
N GLY A 126 -12.42 18.38 -3.47
CA GLY A 126 -11.67 17.31 -4.12
C GLY A 126 -12.18 15.92 -3.74
N LEU A 127 -12.37 15.65 -2.44
CA LEU A 127 -12.88 14.37 -1.94
C LEU A 127 -14.27 14.04 -2.51
N ARG A 128 -15.16 15.04 -2.67
CA ARG A 128 -16.46 14.81 -3.32
C ARG A 128 -16.32 14.30 -4.75
N GLN A 129 -15.35 14.78 -5.51
CA GLN A 129 -15.10 14.27 -6.87
C GLN A 129 -14.55 12.85 -6.85
N LEU A 130 -13.61 12.54 -5.95
CA LEU A 130 -13.08 11.18 -5.81
C LEU A 130 -14.18 10.17 -5.43
N GLU A 131 -15.08 10.54 -4.52
CA GLU A 131 -16.22 9.69 -4.16
C GLU A 131 -17.23 9.57 -5.32
N HIS A 132 -17.49 10.66 -6.06
CA HIS A 132 -18.35 10.64 -7.25
C HIS A 132 -17.82 9.69 -8.34
N HIS A 133 -16.49 9.67 -8.54
CA HIS A 133 -15.83 8.76 -9.47
C HIS A 133 -15.60 7.35 -8.91
N GLY A 134 -16.11 7.05 -7.71
CA GLY A 134 -16.09 5.68 -7.18
C GLY A 134 -14.69 5.17 -6.83
N VAL A 135 -13.75 6.05 -6.44
CA VAL A 135 -12.35 5.66 -6.15
C VAL A 135 -12.27 4.50 -5.14
N ARG A 136 -13.15 4.46 -4.14
CA ARG A 136 -13.22 3.33 -3.20
C ARG A 136 -13.56 2.01 -3.89
N ALA A 137 -14.56 2.02 -4.76
CA ALA A 137 -14.96 0.83 -5.51
C ALA A 137 -13.81 0.36 -6.41
N ALA A 138 -13.13 1.29 -7.10
CA ALA A 138 -11.98 0.98 -7.94
C ALA A 138 -10.84 0.27 -7.17
N PHE A 139 -10.48 0.74 -5.97
CA PHE A 139 -9.47 0.05 -5.15
C PHE A 139 -9.93 -1.32 -4.66
N LEU A 140 -11.19 -1.46 -4.24
CA LEU A 140 -11.75 -2.75 -3.82
C LEU A 140 -11.69 -3.77 -4.97
N GLU A 141 -12.13 -3.36 -6.16
CA GLU A 141 -12.11 -4.21 -7.35
C GLU A 141 -10.69 -4.56 -7.79
N ALA A 142 -9.75 -3.60 -7.74
CA ALA A 142 -8.34 -3.84 -8.08
C ALA A 142 -7.71 -4.90 -7.17
N VAL A 143 -7.89 -4.77 -5.85
CA VAL A 143 -7.36 -5.75 -4.88
C VAL A 143 -8.00 -7.13 -5.10
N MET A 144 -9.33 -7.18 -5.25
CA MET A 144 -10.03 -8.46 -5.47
C MET A 144 -9.61 -9.14 -6.78
N ALA A 145 -9.43 -8.37 -7.86
CA ALA A 145 -8.97 -8.89 -9.14
C ALA A 145 -7.53 -9.43 -9.03
N ALA A 146 -6.62 -8.69 -8.37
CA ALA A 146 -5.25 -9.14 -8.18
C ALA A 146 -5.16 -10.38 -7.27
N THR A 147 -5.96 -10.44 -6.21
CA THR A 147 -6.07 -11.63 -5.34
C THR A 147 -6.60 -12.83 -6.12
N GLN A 148 -7.63 -12.66 -6.93
CA GLN A 148 -8.15 -13.73 -7.77
C GLN A 148 -7.10 -14.20 -8.78
N ARG A 149 -6.37 -13.25 -9.38
CA ARG A 149 -5.29 -13.58 -10.31
C ARG A 149 -4.15 -14.34 -9.63
N SER A 150 -3.79 -13.99 -8.40
CA SER A 150 -2.80 -14.74 -7.60
C SER A 150 -3.21 -16.21 -7.46
N ARG A 151 -4.47 -16.47 -7.09
CA ARG A 151 -5.02 -17.83 -6.95
C ARG A 151 -4.98 -18.64 -8.24
N GLU A 152 -5.17 -17.99 -9.38
CA GLU A 152 -5.09 -18.64 -10.70
C GLU A 152 -3.65 -19.02 -11.09
N LEU A 153 -2.66 -18.33 -10.53
CA LEU A 153 -1.25 -18.55 -10.82
C LEU A 153 -0.62 -19.61 -9.89
N GLY A 154 -1.13 -19.77 -8.67
CA GLY A 154 -0.73 -20.79 -7.69
C GLY A 154 0.20 -20.27 -6.59
#